data_AF-A0A086Y834-F1
#
_entry.id   AF-A0A086Y834-F1
#
_cell.length_a   1.000
_cell.length_b   1.000
_cell.length_c   1.000
_cell.angle_alpha   90.00
_cell.angle_beta   90.00
_cell.angle_gamma   90.00
#
_symmetry.space_group_name_H-M   'P 1'
#
loop_
_entity.id
_entity.type
_entity.pdbx_description
1 polymer ?
#
loop_
_entity_poly.entity_id
_entity_poly.type
_entity_poly.pdbx_seq_one_letter_code
_entity_poly.pdbx_strand_id
1 'polypeptide(L)'
;MRDFVDILSDRIAADPSLSEAGLAKAAGLDNSTIRQMIKFHRNPRIDTAIKICRALGETVETFMSEQHDPVVSEVLFLLDQLEPAEREMLLAAARGMHDAHQRAEQQSLAAASKSHSNQ
;
A
#
# COMPACT_ATOMS: atom_id res chain seq x y z
N MET A 1 8.54 -16.18 -1.54
CA MET A 1 8.10 -15.11 -2.46
C MET A 1 6.98 -15.66 -3.31
N ARG A 2 5.79 -15.04 -3.24
CA ARG A 2 4.63 -15.41 -4.06
C ARG A 2 4.76 -14.78 -5.46
N ASP A 3 4.17 -15.42 -6.46
CA ASP A 3 4.15 -14.89 -7.81
C ASP A 3 3.10 -13.79 -7.97
N PHE A 4 3.33 -12.86 -8.90
CA PHE A 4 2.43 -11.73 -9.16
C PHE A 4 0.99 -12.19 -9.42
N VAL A 5 0.82 -13.27 -10.19
CA VAL A 5 -0.51 -13.80 -10.54
C VAL A 5 -1.23 -14.40 -9.34
N ASP A 6 -0.51 -15.01 -8.40
CA ASP A 6 -1.13 -15.52 -7.17
C ASP A 6 -1.67 -14.36 -6.34
N ILE A 7 -0.85 -13.32 -6.14
CA ILE A 7 -1.25 -12.11 -5.40
C ILE A 7 -2.46 -11.46 -6.06
N LEU A 8 -2.44 -11.34 -7.39
CA LEU A 8 -3.54 -10.76 -8.15
C LEU A 8 -4.84 -11.58 -8.02
N SER A 9 -4.74 -12.90 -8.11
CA SER A 9 -5.89 -13.81 -7.99
C SER A 9 -6.53 -13.69 -6.60
N ASP A 10 -5.72 -13.68 -5.54
CA ASP A 10 -6.23 -13.53 -4.18
C ASP A 10 -6.85 -12.16 -3.94
N ARG A 11 -6.26 -11.09 -4.51
CA ARG A 11 -6.79 -9.72 -4.40
C ARG A 11 -8.18 -9.61 -5.01
N ILE A 12 -8.36 -10.17 -6.20
CA ILE A 12 -9.66 -10.19 -6.90
C ILE A 12 -10.66 -11.07 -6.15
N ALA A 13 -10.22 -12.20 -5.57
CA ALA A 13 -11.10 -13.06 -4.79
C ALA A 13 -11.54 -12.42 -3.46
N ALA A 14 -10.69 -11.61 -2.83
CA ALA A 14 -10.95 -10.97 -1.55
C ALA A 14 -11.83 -9.72 -1.64
N ASP A 15 -11.89 -9.06 -2.81
CA ASP A 15 -12.65 -7.81 -3.02
C ASP A 15 -13.79 -8.02 -4.05
N PRO A 16 -15.06 -8.11 -3.61
CA PRO A 16 -16.21 -8.30 -4.50
C PRO A 16 -16.45 -7.17 -5.51
N SER A 17 -15.85 -5.99 -5.30
CA SER A 17 -15.94 -4.87 -6.23
C SER A 17 -14.94 -4.97 -7.38
N LEU A 18 -13.90 -5.80 -7.24
CA LEU A 18 -12.90 -6.08 -8.24
C LEU A 18 -13.34 -7.25 -9.13
N SER A 19 -13.24 -7.05 -10.45
CA SER A 19 -13.40 -8.11 -11.44
C SER A 19 -12.25 -8.10 -12.41
N GLU A 20 -11.87 -9.27 -12.94
CA GLU A 20 -10.78 -9.40 -13.92
C GLU A 20 -10.97 -8.47 -15.13
N ALA A 21 -12.19 -8.39 -15.66
CA ALA A 21 -12.52 -7.54 -16.80
C ALA A 21 -12.54 -6.05 -16.44
N GLY A 22 -13.09 -5.70 -15.27
CA GLY A 22 -13.10 -4.32 -14.77
C GLY A 22 -11.68 -3.80 -14.54
N LEU A 23 -10.82 -4.61 -13.93
CA LEU A 23 -9.42 -4.27 -13.69
C LEU A 23 -8.62 -4.19 -14.99
N ALA A 24 -8.84 -5.10 -15.95
CA ALA A 24 -8.18 -5.05 -17.25
C ALA A 24 -8.51 -3.73 -17.98
N LYS A 25 -9.79 -3.33 -17.95
CA LYS A 25 -10.24 -2.06 -18.52
C LYS A 25 -9.60 -0.86 -17.82
N ALA A 26 -9.56 -0.84 -16.48
CA ALA A 26 -8.93 0.23 -15.71
C ALA A 26 -7.42 0.33 -15.99
N ALA A 27 -6.75 -0.80 -16.23
CA ALA A 27 -5.34 -0.87 -16.59
C ALA A 27 -5.04 -0.57 -18.08
N GLY A 28 -6.06 -0.31 -18.91
CA GLY A 28 -5.89 -0.11 -20.35
C GLY A 28 -5.39 -1.35 -21.09
N LEU A 29 -5.84 -2.54 -20.66
CA LEU A 29 -5.54 -3.84 -21.24
C LEU A 29 -6.76 -4.43 -21.94
N ASP A 30 -6.54 -5.39 -22.84
CA ASP A 30 -7.64 -6.17 -23.41
C ASP A 30 -8.41 -6.91 -22.31
N ASN A 31 -9.74 -6.96 -22.43
CA ASN A 31 -10.65 -7.57 -21.44
C ASN A 31 -10.31 -9.02 -21.08
N SER A 32 -9.58 -9.75 -21.94
CA SER A 32 -9.17 -11.13 -21.68
C SER A 32 -7.83 -11.26 -20.98
N THR A 33 -6.99 -10.23 -20.91
CA THR A 33 -5.58 -10.33 -20.50
C THR A 33 -5.44 -10.87 -19.09
N ILE A 34 -6.09 -10.25 -18.10
CA ILE A 34 -6.00 -10.67 -16.70
C ILE A 34 -6.57 -12.09 -16.50
N ARG A 35 -7.73 -12.39 -17.10
CA ARG A 35 -8.32 -13.74 -17.09
C ARG A 35 -7.35 -14.79 -17.62
N GLN A 36 -6.69 -14.50 -18.74
CA GLN A 36 -5.73 -15.41 -19.37
C GLN A 36 -4.46 -15.58 -18.51
N MET A 37 -3.99 -14.49 -17.88
CA MET A 37 -2.87 -14.55 -16.93
C MET A 37 -3.19 -15.46 -15.75
N ILE A 38 -4.35 -15.30 -15.11
CA ILE A 38 -4.77 -16.13 -13.97
C ILE A 38 -4.99 -17.58 -14.41
N LYS A 39 -5.78 -17.80 -15.46
CA LYS A 39 -6.11 -19.15 -15.95
C LYS A 39 -4.88 -19.98 -16.31
N PHE A 40 -3.89 -19.36 -16.96
CA PHE A 40 -2.68 -20.05 -17.43
C PHE A 40 -1.47 -19.82 -16.53
N HIS A 41 -1.68 -19.19 -15.37
CA HIS A 41 -0.63 -18.86 -14.40
C HIS A 41 0.58 -18.20 -15.07
N ARG A 42 0.31 -17.17 -15.90
CA ARG A 42 1.32 -16.46 -16.69
C ARG A 42 1.63 -15.12 -16.07
N ASN A 43 2.83 -15.00 -15.50
CA ASN A 43 3.30 -13.74 -14.94
C ASN A 43 3.44 -12.67 -16.05
N PRO A 44 2.98 -11.43 -15.78
CA PRO A 44 3.05 -10.35 -16.75
C PRO A 44 4.50 -9.89 -16.95
N ARG A 45 4.73 -9.20 -18.07
CA ARG A 45 5.91 -8.34 -18.19
C ARG A 45 5.79 -7.14 -17.25
N ILE A 46 6.93 -6.52 -16.94
CA ILE A 46 6.99 -5.43 -15.95
C ILE A 46 6.09 -4.24 -16.32
N ASP A 47 5.99 -3.90 -17.61
CA ASP A 47 5.14 -2.83 -18.11
C ASP A 47 3.64 -3.10 -17.86
N THR A 48 3.23 -4.36 -18.00
CA THR A 48 1.87 -4.83 -17.76
C THR A 48 1.59 -4.91 -16.26
N ALA A 49 2.56 -5.36 -15.45
CA ALA A 49 2.48 -5.34 -14.00
C ALA A 49 2.24 -3.92 -13.47
N ILE A 50 3.03 -2.94 -13.94
CA ILE A 50 2.90 -1.53 -13.57
C ILE A 50 1.49 -1.00 -13.89
N LYS A 51 0.94 -1.31 -15.07
CA LYS A 51 -0.41 -0.88 -15.45
C LYS A 51 -1.48 -1.45 -14.51
N ILE A 52 -1.36 -2.73 -14.16
CA ILE A 52 -2.29 -3.40 -13.25
C ILE A 52 -2.22 -2.80 -11.85
N CYS A 53 -1.01 -2.64 -11.29
CA CYS A 53 -0.83 -2.04 -9.96
C CYS A 53 -1.33 -0.59 -9.90
N ARG A 54 -1.06 0.22 -10.94
CA ARG A 54 -1.62 1.58 -11.02
C ARG A 54 -3.14 1.60 -11.03
N ALA A 55 -3.78 0.67 -11.73
CA ALA A 55 -5.24 0.55 -11.73
C ALA A 55 -5.80 0.12 -10.35
N LEU A 56 -4.98 -0.53 -9.52
CA LEU A 56 -5.27 -0.87 -8.13
C LEU A 56 -4.92 0.26 -7.14
N GLY A 57 -4.30 1.35 -7.60
CA GLY A 57 -3.87 2.46 -6.75
C GLY A 57 -2.62 2.17 -5.92
N GLU A 58 -1.75 1.27 -6.40
CA GLU A 58 -0.51 0.90 -5.70
C GLU A 58 0.69 0.75 -6.67
N THR A 59 1.90 0.67 -6.13
CA THR A 59 3.12 0.41 -6.91
C THR A 59 3.40 -1.10 -7.01
N VAL A 60 4.30 -1.52 -7.90
CA VAL A 60 4.67 -2.93 -8.04
C VAL A 60 5.41 -3.41 -6.79
N GLU A 61 6.25 -2.56 -6.21
CA GLU A 61 7.02 -2.84 -5.01
C GLU A 61 6.09 -3.15 -3.83
N THR A 62 5.05 -2.33 -3.65
CA THR A 62 4.08 -2.54 -2.59
C THR A 62 3.21 -3.77 -2.86
N PHE A 63 2.74 -3.94 -4.10
CA PHE A 63 1.94 -5.10 -4.49
C PHE A 63 2.68 -6.44 -4.25
N MET A 64 4.00 -6.48 -4.44
CA MET A 64 4.81 -7.68 -4.25
C MET A 64 5.33 -7.86 -2.81
N SER A 65 5.05 -6.91 -1.90
CA SER A 65 5.49 -6.97 -0.50
C SER A 65 4.75 -8.07 0.27
N GLU A 66 5.46 -8.77 1.16
CA GLU A 66 4.84 -9.75 2.07
C GLU A 66 4.01 -9.06 3.19
N GLN A 67 4.25 -7.77 3.44
CA GLN A 67 3.50 -6.95 4.38
C GLN A 67 2.64 -5.96 3.60
N HIS A 68 1.47 -6.41 3.16
CA HIS A 68 0.49 -5.57 2.50
C HIS A 68 -0.31 -4.78 3.54
N ASP A 69 0.07 -3.52 3.79
CA ASP A 69 -0.74 -2.56 4.53
C ASP A 69 -1.43 -1.61 3.52
N PRO A 70 -2.77 -1.66 3.37
CA PRO A 70 -3.48 -0.87 2.37
C PRO A 70 -3.30 0.64 2.60
N VAL A 71 -3.16 1.09 3.84
CA VAL A 71 -2.95 2.52 4.16
C VAL A 71 -1.56 2.95 3.72
N VAL A 72 -0.53 2.14 4.03
CA VAL A 72 0.85 2.42 3.59
C VAL A 72 0.94 2.44 2.06
N SER A 73 0.22 1.52 1.41
CA SER A 73 0.17 1.43 -0.06
C SER A 73 -0.38 2.68 -0.70
N GLU A 74 -1.52 3.16 -0.20
CA GLU A 74 -2.15 4.38 -0.68
C GLU A 74 -1.26 5.61 -0.43
N VAL A 75 -0.63 5.70 0.75
CA VAL A 75 0.32 6.78 1.06
C VAL A 75 1.48 6.82 0.08
N LEU A 76 2.11 5.67 -0.21
CA LEU A 76 3.23 5.60 -1.15
C LEU A 76 2.81 5.93 -2.59
N PHE A 77 1.63 5.48 -3.01
CA PHE A 77 1.08 5.78 -4.33
C PHE A 77 0.77 7.27 -4.52
N LEU A 78 0.21 7.92 -3.50
CA LEU A 78 -0.05 9.36 -3.51
C LEU A 78 1.27 10.15 -3.44
N LEU A 79 2.23 9.72 -2.61
CA LEU A 79 3.54 10.35 -2.49
C LEU A 79 4.26 10.49 -3.83
N ASP A 80 4.18 9.49 -4.70
CA ASP A 80 4.81 9.52 -6.02
C ASP A 80 4.22 10.60 -6.94
N GLN A 81 2.96 10.98 -6.71
CA GLN A 81 2.24 11.99 -7.49
C GLN A 81 2.38 13.41 -6.93
N LEU A 82 2.95 13.57 -5.73
CA LEU A 82 3.13 14.88 -5.10
C LEU A 82 4.31 15.66 -5.69
N GLU A 83 4.14 16.98 -5.77
CA GLU A 83 5.20 17.93 -6.09
C GLU A 83 6.21 18.04 -4.93
N PRO A 84 7.46 18.47 -5.17
CA PRO A 84 8.49 18.54 -4.13
C PRO A 84 8.06 19.32 -2.87
N ALA A 85 7.34 20.43 -3.03
CA ALA A 85 6.85 21.23 -1.91
C ALA A 85 5.78 20.49 -1.08
N GLU A 86 4.91 19.72 -1.73
CA GLU A 86 3.87 18.93 -1.07
C GLU A 86 4.47 17.75 -0.30
N ARG A 87 5.55 17.15 -0.83
CA ARG A 87 6.32 16.11 -0.13
C ARG A 87 6.96 16.63 1.15
N GLU A 88 7.53 17.84 1.11
CA GLU A 88 8.08 18.49 2.31
C GLU A 88 7.00 18.80 3.36
N MET A 89 5.81 19.24 2.91
CA MET A 89 4.67 19.42 3.80
C MET A 89 4.22 18.11 4.47
N LEU A 90 4.11 17.02 3.69
CA LEU A 90 3.76 15.70 4.21
C LEU A 90 4.80 15.22 5.23
N LEU A 91 6.10 15.40 4.94
CA LEU A 91 7.18 15.06 5.85
C LEU A 91 7.11 15.86 7.16
N ALA A 92 6.84 17.16 7.09
CA ALA A 92 6.66 17.99 8.27
C ALA A 92 5.48 17.53 9.14
N ALA A 93 4.35 17.19 8.53
CA ALA A 93 3.18 16.66 9.23
C ALA A 93 3.49 15.32 9.91
N ALA A 94 4.14 14.40 9.19
CA ALA A 94 4.55 13.10 9.73
C ALA A 94 5.49 13.25 10.93
N ARG A 95 6.47 14.15 10.86
CA ARG A 95 7.36 14.47 11.98
C ARG A 95 6.60 15.04 13.18
N GLY A 96 5.67 15.96 12.96
CA GLY A 96 4.85 16.53 14.02
C GLY A 96 4.03 15.47 14.77
N MET A 97 3.43 14.51 14.05
CA MET A 97 2.71 13.39 14.65
C MET A 97 3.63 12.46 15.44
N HIS A 98 4.80 12.13 14.88
CA HIS A 98 5.79 11.29 15.56
C HIS A 98 6.27 11.92 16.88
N ASP A 99 6.63 13.20 16.86
CA ASP A 99 7.09 13.92 18.04
C ASP A 99 5.99 14.05 19.11
N ALA A 100 4.73 14.21 18.69
CA ALA A 100 3.60 14.23 19.62
C ALA A 100 3.42 12.89 20.34
N HIS A 101 3.52 11.76 19.64
CA HIS A 101 3.47 10.43 20.25
C HIS A 101 4.64 10.20 21.22
N GLN A 102 5.86 10.55 20.82
CA GLN A 102 7.04 10.38 21.68
C GLN A 102 6.93 11.20 22.98
N ARG A 103 6.40 12.43 22.90
CA ARG A 103 6.14 13.24 24.11
C ARG A 103 5.08 12.62 25.01
N ALA A 104 4.00 12.09 24.44
CA ALA A 104 2.94 11.44 25.22
C ALA A 104 3.45 10.19 25.95
N GLU A 105 4.29 9.37 25.29
CA GLU A 105 4.94 8.20 25.88
C GLU A 105 5.90 8.59 27.00
N GLN A 106 6.72 9.63 26.82
CA GLN A 106 7.63 10.10 27.86
C GLN A 106 6.87 10.65 29.08
N GLN A 107 5.75 11.33 28.87
CA GLN A 107 4.91 11.85 29.95
C GLN A 107 4.21 10.71 30.73
N SER A 108 3.75 9.67 30.06
CA SER A 108 3.12 8.51 30.71
C SER A 108 4.13 7.71 31.54
N LEU A 109 5.35 7.50 31.02
CA LEU A 109 6.46 6.87 31.74
C LEU A 109 6.88 7.69 32.97
N ALA A 110 7.04 9.01 32.82
CA ALA A 110 7.39 9.90 33.93
C ALA A 110 6.30 9.95 35.02
N ALA A 111 5.02 9.84 34.65
CA ALA A 111 3.92 9.76 35.61
C ALA A 111 3.92 8.42 36.37
N ALA A 112 4.20 7.31 35.68
CA ALA A 112 4.29 5.97 36.29
C ALA A 112 5.48 5.84 37.27
N SER A 113 6.62 6.45 36.98
CA SER A 113 7.78 6.45 37.89
C SER A 113 7.55 7.30 39.16
N LYS A 114 6.73 8.35 39.08
CA LYS A 114 6.40 9.20 40.24
C LYS A 114 5.41 8.53 41.20
N SER A 115 4.58 7.58 40.75
CA SER A 115 3.63 6.88 41.63
C SER A 115 4.29 5.81 42.52
N HIS A 116 5.44 5.27 42.11
CA HIS A 116 6.17 4.24 42.87
C HIS A 116 7.16 4.79 43.92
N SER A 117 7.46 6.09 43.92
CA SER A 117 8.43 6.69 44.85
C SER A 117 7.80 7.34 46.08
N ASN A 118 6.48 7.20 46.27
CA ASN A 118 5.71 7.85 47.34
C ASN A 118 5.12 6.86 48.36
N GLN A 119 5.71 5.67 48.51
CA GLN A 119 5.44 4.72 49.59
C GLN A 119 6.65 4.52 50.48
#